data_AF-A0A3D2TN45-F1
#
_entry.id   AF-A0A3D2TN45-F1
#
_cell.length_a   1.000
_cell.length_b   1.000
_cell.length_c   1.000
_cell.angle_alpha   90.00
_cell.angle_beta   90.00
_cell.angle_gamma   90.00
#
_symmetry.space_group_name_H-M   'P 1'
#
loop_
_entity.id
_entity.type
_entity.pdbx_description
1 polymer ?
#
loop_
_entity_poly.entity_id
_entity_poly.type
_entity_poly.pdbx_seq_one_letter_code
_entity_poly.pdbx_strand_id
1 'polypeptide(L)'
;KIAENAFLFEEFMVQMVERDELKFDSPTTAEKILLHGHCQLKALAGTESSKQALGFSGYEVDEVDSGCCGMAGSFGYEAEHYEISQAMGERQLLPAVRAAEDAIIVASGVSCRQQIVHATGRRALHPVEVLHDLYFSDRNHPKCS
;
A
#
# COMPACT_ATOMS: atom_id res chain seq x y z
N LYS A 1 10.09 -27.61 -7.84
CA LYS A 1 9.11 -27.15 -8.85
C LYS A 1 7.91 -26.36 -8.29
N ILE A 2 7.67 -26.28 -6.96
CA ILE A 2 6.65 -25.36 -6.39
C ILE A 2 7.22 -23.99 -6.04
N ALA A 3 8.46 -23.92 -5.54
CA ALA A 3 9.11 -22.64 -5.21
C ALA A 3 9.26 -21.69 -6.42
N GLU A 4 9.43 -22.22 -7.63
CA GLU A 4 9.55 -21.43 -8.87
C GLU A 4 8.24 -20.75 -9.30
N ASN A 5 7.11 -21.10 -8.67
CA ASN A 5 5.78 -20.54 -8.97
C ASN A 5 5.18 -19.80 -7.76
N ALA A 6 5.98 -19.50 -6.73
CA ALA A 6 5.55 -18.71 -5.58
C ALA A 6 6.03 -17.27 -5.78
N PHE A 7 5.08 -16.37 -6.03
CA PHE A 7 5.35 -14.96 -6.25
C PHE A 7 4.68 -14.12 -5.17
N LEU A 8 5.26 -12.97 -4.87
CA LEU A 8 4.51 -11.92 -4.19
C LEU A 8 3.44 -11.41 -5.15
N PHE A 9 2.31 -10.96 -4.59
CA PHE A 9 1.20 -10.48 -5.41
C PHE A 9 1.68 -9.37 -6.37
N GLU A 10 2.44 -8.42 -5.87
CA GLU A 10 2.91 -7.27 -6.63
C GLU A 10 3.86 -7.68 -7.77
N GLU A 11 4.72 -8.67 -7.56
CA GLU A 11 5.59 -9.23 -8.61
C GLU A 11 4.77 -9.93 -9.69
N PHE A 12 3.77 -10.71 -9.28
CA PHE A 12 2.86 -11.36 -10.21
C PHE A 12 2.12 -10.33 -11.08
N MET A 13 1.63 -9.24 -10.47
CA MET A 13 0.94 -8.18 -11.21
C MET A 13 1.85 -7.49 -12.22
N VAL A 14 3.10 -7.17 -11.83
CA VAL A 14 4.09 -6.59 -12.76
C VAL A 14 4.31 -7.50 -13.96
N GLN A 15 4.53 -8.81 -13.72
CA GLN A 15 4.72 -9.77 -14.81
C GLN A 15 3.52 -9.87 -15.74
N MET A 16 2.29 -9.82 -15.22
CA MET A 16 1.07 -9.88 -16.04
C MET A 16 0.92 -8.62 -16.92
N VAL A 17 1.26 -7.45 -16.40
CA VAL A 17 1.25 -6.20 -17.17
C VAL A 17 2.34 -6.21 -18.25
N GLU A 18 3.56 -6.62 -17.91
CA GLU A 18 4.68 -6.69 -18.87
C GLU A 18 4.43 -7.70 -20.01
N ARG A 19 3.64 -8.75 -19.77
CA ARG A 19 3.23 -9.73 -20.78
C ARG A 19 2.02 -9.29 -21.62
N ASP A 20 1.49 -8.09 -21.40
CA ASP A 20 0.27 -7.58 -22.02
C ASP A 20 -0.99 -8.43 -21.70
N GLU A 21 -0.93 -9.26 -20.65
CA GLU A 21 -2.03 -10.13 -20.19
C GLU A 21 -2.99 -9.39 -19.24
N LEU A 22 -2.53 -8.28 -18.67
CA LEU A 22 -3.31 -7.43 -17.78
C LEU A 22 -3.15 -5.95 -18.15
N LYS A 23 -4.27 -5.23 -18.20
CA LYS A 23 -4.31 -3.78 -18.43
C LYS A 23 -5.19 -3.13 -17.39
N PHE A 24 -4.74 -1.99 -16.89
CA PHE A 24 -5.51 -1.12 -16.02
C PHE A 24 -5.95 0.10 -16.81
N ASP A 25 -7.17 0.55 -16.54
CA ASP A 25 -7.60 1.86 -16.99
C ASP A 25 -6.86 2.93 -16.20
N SER A 26 -6.64 4.08 -16.82
CA SER A 26 -6.09 5.23 -16.10
C SER A 26 -7.13 5.79 -15.12
N PRO A 27 -6.70 6.31 -13.95
CA PRO A 27 -7.62 6.94 -13.05
C PRO A 27 -8.32 8.11 -13.74
N THR A 28 -9.61 8.27 -13.43
CA THR A 28 -10.45 9.34 -14.00
C THR A 28 -10.03 10.74 -13.53
N THR A 29 -9.19 10.82 -12.50
CA THR A 29 -8.56 12.04 -12.01
C THR A 29 -7.06 11.80 -11.80
N ALA A 30 -6.24 12.87 -11.83
CA ALA A 30 -4.82 12.76 -11.51
C ALA A 30 -4.67 12.60 -9.99
N GLU A 31 -4.73 11.37 -9.48
CA GLU A 31 -4.57 11.10 -8.05
C GLU A 31 -3.11 10.78 -7.73
N LYS A 32 -2.65 11.27 -6.59
CA LYS A 32 -1.33 10.92 -6.04
C LYS A 32 -1.48 9.75 -5.08
N ILE A 33 -0.52 8.85 -5.08
CA ILE A 33 -0.43 7.77 -4.10
C ILE A 33 0.74 8.05 -3.18
N LEU A 34 0.47 8.01 -1.87
CA LEU A 34 1.51 7.88 -0.85
C LEU A 34 1.61 6.42 -0.42
N LEU A 35 2.66 5.74 -0.85
CA LEU A 35 2.94 4.34 -0.56
C LEU A 35 3.80 4.18 0.71
N HIS A 36 3.36 3.33 1.63
CA HIS A 36 4.18 2.78 2.70
C HIS A 36 4.47 1.31 2.44
N GLY A 37 5.73 1.00 2.17
CA GLY A 37 6.22 -0.37 2.05
C GLY A 37 6.15 -1.13 3.37
N HIS A 38 5.44 -2.26 3.39
CA HIS A 38 5.39 -3.11 4.58
C HIS A 38 6.79 -3.62 4.91
N CYS A 39 7.22 -3.49 6.17
CA CYS A 39 8.61 -3.72 6.57
C CYS A 39 9.12 -5.14 6.25
N GLN A 40 8.28 -6.17 6.36
CA GLN A 40 8.64 -7.53 5.96
C GLN A 40 8.79 -7.67 4.44
N LEU A 41 7.89 -7.05 3.66
CA LEU A 41 7.96 -7.05 2.21
C LEU A 41 9.23 -6.31 1.74
N LYS A 42 9.51 -5.13 2.31
CA LYS A 42 10.70 -4.32 2.04
C LYS A 42 12.00 -5.09 2.32
N ALA A 43 12.04 -5.88 3.39
CA ALA A 43 13.20 -6.71 3.72
C ALA A 43 13.37 -7.94 2.82
N LEU A 44 12.28 -8.50 2.29
CA LEU A 44 12.29 -9.71 1.46
C LEU A 44 12.53 -9.42 -0.03
N ALA A 45 11.85 -8.41 -0.58
CA ALA A 45 11.80 -8.16 -2.03
C ALA A 45 11.83 -6.66 -2.38
N GLY A 46 11.97 -5.77 -1.40
CA GLY A 46 11.83 -4.33 -1.61
C GLY A 46 10.38 -3.90 -1.86
N THR A 47 10.20 -2.69 -2.37
CA THR A 47 8.90 -2.04 -2.62
C THR A 47 8.68 -1.69 -4.09
N GLU A 48 9.68 -1.94 -4.92
CA GLU A 48 9.71 -1.54 -6.32
C GLU A 48 8.54 -2.14 -7.10
N SER A 49 8.24 -3.43 -6.90
CA SER A 49 7.11 -4.09 -7.56
C SER A 49 5.77 -3.46 -7.19
N SER A 50 5.60 -3.04 -5.92
CA SER A 50 4.38 -2.33 -5.49
C SER A 50 4.28 -0.96 -6.15
N LYS A 51 5.41 -0.22 -6.23
CA LYS A 51 5.46 1.09 -6.88
C LYS A 51 5.19 0.99 -8.38
N GLN A 52 5.78 0.00 -9.06
CA GLN A 52 5.58 -0.24 -10.49
C GLN A 52 4.15 -0.68 -10.79
N ALA A 53 3.60 -1.64 -10.04
CA ALA A 53 2.22 -2.10 -10.23
C ALA A 53 1.21 -0.95 -10.12
N LEU A 54 1.38 -0.06 -9.13
CA LEU A 54 0.54 1.12 -8.97
C LEU A 54 0.83 2.19 -10.04
N GLY A 55 2.09 2.36 -10.44
CA GLY A 55 2.49 3.29 -11.49
C GLY A 55 1.94 2.92 -12.88
N PHE A 56 1.84 1.63 -13.21
CA PHE A 56 1.24 1.16 -14.47
C PHE A 56 -0.21 1.56 -14.65
N SER A 57 -0.87 1.87 -13.55
CA SER A 57 -2.24 2.30 -13.53
C SER A 57 -2.41 3.81 -13.78
N GLY A 58 -1.32 4.57 -13.91
CA GLY A 58 -1.34 6.00 -14.26
C GLY A 58 -1.24 6.96 -13.06
N TYR A 59 -1.07 6.44 -11.85
CA TYR A 59 -0.86 7.24 -10.63
C TYR A 59 0.57 7.78 -10.51
N GLU A 60 0.69 8.98 -9.94
CA GLU A 60 1.97 9.49 -9.42
C GLU A 60 2.21 8.86 -8.03
N VAL A 61 3.19 7.96 -7.93
CA VAL A 61 3.44 7.17 -6.71
C VAL A 61 4.69 7.67 -5.99
N ASP A 62 4.47 8.28 -4.82
CA ASP A 62 5.50 8.65 -3.87
C ASP A 62 5.61 7.60 -2.76
N GLU A 63 6.82 7.10 -2.49
CA GLU A 63 7.05 6.19 -1.37
C GLU A 63 7.57 6.96 -0.15
N VAL A 64 6.99 6.71 1.02
CA VAL A 64 7.54 7.21 2.28
C VAL A 64 8.81 6.44 2.61
N ASP A 65 9.93 7.15 2.79
CA ASP A 65 11.21 6.57 3.24
C ASP A 65 11.18 6.16 4.73
N SER A 66 10.27 5.26 5.06
CA SER A 66 10.04 4.77 6.41
C SER A 66 10.49 3.32 6.55
N GLY A 67 10.91 2.96 7.77
CA GLY A 67 11.33 1.61 8.11
C GLY A 67 10.17 0.70 8.53
N CYS A 68 9.52 1.03 9.65
CA CYS A 68 8.38 0.27 10.19
C CYS A 68 7.30 1.25 10.66
N CYS A 69 6.03 0.86 10.56
CA CYS A 69 4.91 1.63 11.05
C CYS A 69 4.81 1.69 12.59
N GLY A 70 5.56 0.85 13.30
CA GLY A 70 5.50 0.70 14.77
C GLY A 70 4.66 -0.50 15.23
N MET A 71 3.77 -1.01 14.39
CA MET A 71 2.93 -2.16 14.69
C MET A 71 3.51 -3.46 14.12
N ALA A 72 4.24 -4.21 14.97
CA ALA A 72 4.67 -5.58 14.68
C ALA A 72 3.72 -6.59 15.35
N GLY A 73 2.63 -6.99 14.67
CA GLY A 73 1.66 -7.93 15.25
C GLY A 73 0.88 -7.34 16.44
N SER A 74 0.73 -8.11 17.52
CA SER A 74 0.05 -7.65 18.75
C SER A 74 0.90 -6.68 19.59
N PHE A 75 2.20 -6.58 19.32
CA PHE A 75 3.16 -5.81 20.11
C PHE A 75 2.69 -4.37 20.38
N GLY A 76 2.25 -3.66 19.35
CA GLY A 76 1.85 -2.25 19.51
C GLY A 76 0.49 -2.02 20.19
N TYR A 77 -0.24 -3.09 20.54
CA TYR A 77 -1.47 -3.01 21.35
C TYR A 77 -1.23 -3.24 22.84
N GLU A 78 -0.05 -3.73 23.22
CA GLU A 78 0.32 -3.88 24.63
C GLU A 78 0.57 -2.48 25.22
N ALA A 79 -0.06 -2.17 26.36
CA ALA A 79 0.00 -0.84 26.97
C ALA A 79 1.46 -0.38 27.21
N GLU A 80 2.34 -1.33 27.52
CA GLU A 80 3.78 -1.14 27.75
C GLU A 80 4.54 -0.75 26.47
N HIS A 81 4.02 -1.10 25.30
CA HIS A 81 4.67 -0.93 24.00
C HIS A 81 3.98 0.10 23.10
N TYR A 82 2.82 0.62 23.53
CA TYR A 82 2.05 1.61 22.80
C TYR A 82 2.84 2.88 22.48
N GLU A 83 3.53 3.45 23.49
CA GLU A 83 4.33 4.66 23.31
C GLU A 83 5.48 4.45 22.33
N ILE A 84 6.11 3.26 22.35
CA ILE A 84 7.19 2.90 21.44
C ILE A 84 6.66 2.75 20.01
N SER A 85 5.52 2.07 19.84
CA SER A 85 4.85 1.92 18.54
C SER A 85 4.51 3.29 17.94
N GLN A 86 3.93 4.19 18.73
CA GLN A 86 3.61 5.54 18.29
C GLN A 86 4.88 6.32 17.93
N ALA A 87 5.90 6.31 18.79
CA ALA A 87 7.16 6.99 18.53
C ALA A 87 7.84 6.50 17.24
N MET A 88 7.70 5.22 16.88
CA MET A 88 8.20 4.69 15.62
C MET A 88 7.43 5.24 14.41
N GLY A 89 6.08 5.22 14.47
CA GLY A 89 5.24 5.78 13.41
C GLY A 89 5.48 7.27 13.20
N GLU A 90 5.65 8.04 14.28
CA GLU A 90 5.85 9.50 14.25
C GLU A 90 7.19 9.93 13.65
N ARG A 91 8.14 9.01 13.44
CA ARG A 91 9.43 9.37 12.82
C ARG A 91 9.27 9.88 11.40
N GLN A 92 8.47 9.18 10.59
CA GLN A 92 8.34 9.47 9.15
C GLN A 92 6.95 9.14 8.59
N LEU A 93 6.37 8.00 8.95
CA LEU A 93 5.11 7.53 8.35
C LEU A 93 3.94 8.46 8.69
N LEU A 94 3.67 8.69 9.97
CA LEU A 94 2.50 9.44 10.40
C LEU A 94 2.55 10.93 9.99
N PRO A 95 3.72 11.62 10.06
CA PRO A 95 3.85 12.97 9.50
C PRO A 95 3.60 13.02 7.99
N ALA A 96 4.15 12.08 7.23
CA ALA A 96 3.96 12.04 5.77
C ALA A 96 2.48 11.83 5.40
N VAL A 97 1.78 10.93 6.10
CA VAL A 97 0.34 10.72 5.91
C VAL A 97 -0.47 11.98 6.22
N ARG A 98 -0.12 12.70 7.30
CA ARG A 98 -0.82 13.95 7.65
C ARG A 98 -0.59 15.05 6.62
N ALA A 99 0.60 15.13 6.03
CA ALA A 99 0.93 16.13 5.01
C ALA A 99 0.32 15.82 3.62
N ALA A 100 0.00 14.55 3.35
CA ALA A 100 -0.53 14.13 2.05
C ALA A 100 -2.06 14.23 2.01
N GLU A 101 -2.59 15.45 2.06
CA GLU A 101 -4.03 15.74 2.13
C GLU A 101 -4.80 15.17 0.92
N ASP A 102 -4.28 15.39 -0.29
CA ASP A 102 -4.92 14.99 -1.55
C ASP A 102 -4.46 13.62 -2.09
N ALA A 103 -3.64 12.88 -1.33
CA ALA A 103 -3.13 11.58 -1.76
C ALA A 103 -3.94 10.40 -1.23
N ILE A 104 -4.04 9.34 -2.03
CA ILE A 104 -4.48 8.03 -1.57
C ILE A 104 -3.35 7.40 -0.77
N ILE A 105 -3.63 7.01 0.46
CA ILE A 105 -2.65 6.34 1.31
C ILE A 105 -2.71 4.84 1.04
N VAL A 106 -1.57 4.23 0.73
CA VAL A 106 -1.50 2.79 0.38
C VAL A 106 -0.50 2.08 1.27
N ALA A 107 -0.90 0.95 1.86
CA ALA A 107 -0.03 0.07 2.64
C ALA A 107 -0.50 -1.39 2.55
N SER A 108 0.40 -2.31 2.22
CA SER A 108 0.06 -3.75 2.09
C SER A 108 -0.08 -4.47 3.45
N GLY A 109 0.59 -3.99 4.50
CA GLY A 109 0.48 -4.56 5.85
C GLY A 109 -0.80 -4.15 6.58
N VAL A 110 -1.57 -5.12 7.10
CA VAL A 110 -2.79 -4.86 7.90
C VAL A 110 -2.50 -4.02 9.14
N SER A 111 -1.42 -4.34 9.85
CA SER A 111 -0.98 -3.60 11.03
C SER A 111 -0.58 -2.16 10.68
N CYS A 112 0.04 -1.93 9.51
CA CYS A 112 0.35 -0.59 9.03
C CYS A 112 -0.93 0.22 8.77
N ARG A 113 -1.92 -0.39 8.07
CA ARG A 113 -3.21 0.27 7.81
C ARG A 113 -3.94 0.62 9.10
N GLN A 114 -3.95 -0.29 10.08
CA GLN A 114 -4.55 -0.04 11.39
C GLN A 114 -3.86 1.11 12.13
N GLN A 115 -2.52 1.13 12.15
CA GLN A 115 -1.77 2.21 12.79
C GLN A 115 -2.06 3.58 12.17
N ILE A 116 -2.08 3.64 10.84
CA ILE A 116 -2.36 4.86 10.09
C ILE A 116 -3.76 5.38 10.45
N VAL A 117 -4.78 4.51 10.41
CA VAL A 117 -6.15 4.87 10.79
C VAL A 117 -6.20 5.32 12.26
N HIS A 118 -5.57 4.58 13.17
CA HIS A 118 -5.62 4.88 14.59
C HIS A 118 -4.96 6.23 14.93
N ALA A 119 -3.79 6.52 14.36
CA ALA A 119 -3.01 7.70 14.74
C ALA A 119 -3.34 8.97 13.93
N THR A 120 -3.94 8.82 12.74
CA THR A 120 -4.22 9.97 11.84
C THR A 120 -5.68 10.11 11.44
N GLY A 121 -6.51 9.09 11.66
CA GLY A 121 -7.88 9.03 11.16
C GLY A 121 -8.00 8.78 9.64
N ARG A 122 -6.88 8.76 8.90
CA ARG A 122 -6.87 8.51 7.45
C ARG A 122 -6.98 7.03 7.16
N ARG A 123 -7.84 6.66 6.19
CA ARG A 123 -7.90 5.29 5.67
C ARG A 123 -6.73 5.03 4.73
N ALA A 124 -5.98 3.97 5.01
CA ALA A 124 -5.01 3.41 4.06
C ALA A 124 -5.63 2.20 3.35
N LEU A 125 -5.41 2.08 2.04
CA LEU A 125 -5.88 0.98 1.20
C LEU A 125 -4.77 -0.06 0.99
N HIS A 126 -5.16 -1.31 0.76
CA HIS A 126 -4.26 -2.30 0.21
C HIS A 126 -4.02 -2.02 -1.30
N PRO A 127 -2.81 -2.25 -1.86
CA PRO A 127 -2.56 -2.08 -3.29
C PRO A 127 -3.58 -2.80 -4.19
N VAL A 128 -4.02 -4.00 -3.77
CA VAL A 128 -5.09 -4.77 -4.46
C VAL A 128 -6.40 -3.98 -4.57
N GLU A 129 -6.82 -3.26 -3.54
CA GLU A 129 -8.07 -2.48 -3.57
C GLU A 129 -7.99 -1.39 -4.64
N VAL A 130 -6.85 -0.69 -4.71
CA VAL A 130 -6.59 0.37 -5.70
C VAL A 130 -6.59 -0.20 -7.12
N LEU A 131 -5.88 -1.31 -7.35
CA LEU A 131 -5.80 -1.95 -8.66
C LEU A 131 -7.12 -2.58 -9.10
N HIS A 132 -7.88 -3.14 -8.15
CA HIS A 132 -9.21 -3.69 -8.40
C HIS A 132 -10.14 -2.61 -8.92
N ASP A 133 -10.22 -1.48 -8.22
CA ASP A 133 -11.12 -0.40 -8.62
C ASP A 133 -10.82 0.07 -10.03
N LEU A 134 -9.53 0.23 -10.38
CA LEU A 134 -9.13 0.59 -11.73
C LEU A 134 -9.47 -0.46 -12.79
N TYR A 135 -9.28 -1.75 -12.50
CA TYR A 135 -9.60 -2.82 -13.43
C TYR A 135 -11.12 -2.95 -13.73
N PHE A 136 -11.97 -2.54 -12.78
CA PHE A 136 -13.42 -2.65 -12.90
C PHE A 136 -14.13 -1.31 -13.20
N SER A 137 -13.43 -0.18 -13.26
CA SER A 137 -14.00 1.16 -13.53
C SER A 137 -14.91 1.22 -14.75
N ASP A 138 -14.47 0.65 -15.88
CA ASP A 138 -15.25 0.60 -17.14
C ASP A 138 -16.04 -0.70 -17.30
N ARG A 139 -15.80 -1.70 -16.46
CA ARG A 139 -16.46 -3.02 -16.53
C ARG A 139 -17.69 -3.08 -15.63
N ASN A 140 -18.58 -2.10 -15.80
CA ASN A 140 -19.99 -2.06 -15.35
C ASN A 140 -20.32 -3.03 -14.18
N HIS A 141 -19.70 -2.83 -13.01
CA HIS A 141 -20.06 -3.56 -11.79
C HIS A 141 -20.99 -2.68 -10.95
N PRO A 142 -22.21 -3.11 -10.62
CA PRO A 142 -23.06 -2.37 -9.70
C PRO A 142 -22.32 -2.30 -8.35
N LYS A 143 -21.99 -1.08 -7.90
CA LYS A 143 -21.41 -0.86 -6.57
C LYS A 143 -22.34 -1.54 -5.56
N CYS A 144 -21.84 -2.56 -4.84
CA CYS A 144 -22.58 -3.14 -3.72
C CYS A 144 -22.81 -2.05 -2.67
N SER A 145 -24.08 -1.67 -2.54
CA SER A 145 -24.66 -0.83 -1.50
C SER A 145 -24.58 -1.47 -0.12
#